data_AF-A0AAV7BQ97-F1
#
_entry.id   AF-A0AAV7BQ97-F1
#
_cell.length_a   1.000
_cell.length_b   1.000
_cell.length_c   1.000
_cell.angle_alpha   90.00
_cell.angle_beta   90.00
_cell.angle_gamma   90.00
#
_symmetry.space_group_name_H-M   'P 1'
#
loop_
_entity.id
_entity.type
_entity.pdbx_description
1 polymer ?
#
loop_
_entity_poly.entity_id
_entity_poly.type
_entity_poly.pdbx_seq_one_letter_code
_entity_poly.pdbx_strand_id
1 'polypeptide(L)'
;MWRAGMSQEIGKALASVRDKVQHAAAGRPKSLPAVQPRLVAVSKTKPADMVIEAYRHGQRYFGENYVQELVEKASDANILSSCPEIKWHFIGHLQKHHINKLVAVPNLYILETIDSVKLADKVNASWQKKGSAEKLKVMVQVNTSSEESNDSLVLLHGDLLHFMVFGSHKKHMFFFFQANTAFPLQTQLSW
;
A
#
# COMPACT_ATOMS: atom_id res chain seq x y z
N MET A 1 32.93 5.09 3.57
CA MET A 1 32.50 6.50 3.57
C MET A 1 31.13 6.70 2.91
N TRP A 2 30.87 6.12 1.73
CA TRP A 2 29.58 6.32 1.02
C TRP A 2 28.32 5.83 1.77
N ARG A 3 28.37 4.67 2.46
CA ARG A 3 27.21 4.12 3.21
C ARG A 3 26.77 5.02 4.39
N ALA A 4 27.73 5.65 5.08
CA ALA A 4 27.43 6.53 6.21
C ALA A 4 26.77 7.84 5.75
N GLY A 5 27.22 8.41 4.62
CA GLY A 5 26.60 9.59 4.02
C GLY A 5 25.16 9.29 3.59
N MET A 6 24.95 8.21 2.82
CA MET A 6 23.62 7.76 2.39
C MET A 6 22.68 7.50 3.58
N SER A 7 23.18 6.85 4.64
CA SER A 7 22.42 6.61 5.87
C SER A 7 21.92 7.90 6.51
N GLN A 8 22.81 8.88 6.67
CA GLN A 8 22.45 10.16 7.26
C GLN A 8 21.43 10.91 6.40
N GLU A 9 21.58 10.87 5.07
CA GLU A 9 20.63 11.49 4.14
C GLU A 9 19.24 10.86 4.20
N ILE A 10 19.16 9.52 4.21
CA ILE A 10 17.88 8.79 4.34
C ILE A 10 17.21 9.10 5.68
N GLY A 11 17.96 9.09 6.78
CA GLY A 11 17.45 9.43 8.10
C GLY A 11 16.86 10.85 8.17
N LYS A 12 17.61 11.84 7.65
CA LYS A 12 17.15 13.24 7.58
C LYS A 12 15.90 13.39 6.71
N ALA A 13 15.86 12.73 5.55
CA ALA A 13 14.72 12.78 4.66
C ALA A 13 13.47 12.16 5.31
N LEU A 14 13.60 11.01 5.97
CA LEU A 14 12.49 10.36 6.67
C LEU A 14 11.97 11.22 7.83
N ALA A 15 12.86 11.80 8.64
CA ALA A 15 12.47 12.72 9.71
C ALA A 15 11.68 13.91 9.16
N SER A 16 12.21 14.58 8.13
CA SER A 16 11.53 15.71 7.49
C SER A 16 10.14 15.37 6.97
N VAL A 17 9.96 14.18 6.36
CA VAL A 17 8.63 13.75 5.87
C VAL A 17 7.70 13.41 7.05
N ARG A 18 8.19 12.76 8.10
CA ARG A 18 7.38 12.46 9.30
C ARG A 18 6.88 13.74 9.97
N ASP A 19 7.73 14.75 10.10
CA ASP A 19 7.37 16.04 10.68
C ASP A 19 6.26 16.72 9.85
N LYS A 20 6.38 16.70 8.52
CA LYS A 20 5.34 17.22 7.61
C LYS A 20 4.02 16.48 7.78
N VAL A 21 4.06 15.15 7.88
CA VAL A 21 2.86 14.32 8.11
C VAL A 21 2.22 14.63 9.46
N GLN A 22 3.02 14.77 10.53
CA GLN A 22 2.52 15.14 11.86
C GLN A 22 1.90 16.52 11.88
N HIS A 23 2.57 17.51 11.25
CA HIS A 23 2.06 18.88 11.16
C HIS A 23 0.73 18.93 10.40
N ALA A 24 0.64 18.24 9.25
CA ALA A 24 -0.61 18.12 8.50
C ALA A 24 -1.71 17.42 9.31
N ALA A 25 -1.39 16.33 10.01
CA ALA A 25 -2.34 15.63 10.87
C ALA A 25 -2.84 16.51 12.03
N ALA A 26 -1.99 17.36 12.61
CA ALA A 26 -2.35 18.29 13.68
C ALA A 26 -3.23 19.45 13.21
N GLY A 27 -3.08 19.88 11.94
CA GLY A 27 -3.90 20.92 11.32
C GLY A 27 -5.31 20.47 10.91
N ARG A 28 -5.68 19.21 11.18
CA ARG A 28 -6.98 18.62 10.85
C ARG A 28 -8.13 19.31 11.60
N PRO A 29 -9.30 19.54 10.95
CA PRO A 29 -10.51 19.98 11.65
C PRO A 29 -10.91 19.02 12.78
N LYS A 30 -11.21 19.57 13.96
CA LYS A 30 -11.62 18.76 15.13
C LYS A 30 -12.89 17.94 14.93
N SER A 31 -13.70 18.30 13.93
CA SER A 31 -14.91 17.56 13.53
C SER A 31 -14.59 16.22 12.86
N LEU A 32 -13.37 16.04 12.35
CA LEU A 32 -12.96 14.81 11.68
C LEU A 32 -12.24 13.86 12.66
N PRO A 33 -12.36 12.53 12.46
CA PRO A 33 -11.68 11.55 13.31
C PRO A 33 -10.16 11.79 13.37
N ALA A 34 -9.56 11.67 14.56
CA ALA A 34 -8.12 11.85 14.78
C ALA A 34 -7.29 10.59 14.43
N VAL A 35 -7.40 10.11 13.19
CA VAL A 35 -6.61 8.98 12.68
C VAL A 35 -5.20 9.43 12.29
N GLN A 36 -4.17 8.83 12.91
CA GLN A 36 -2.77 9.06 12.56
C GLN A 36 -2.47 8.48 11.17
N PRO A 37 -1.98 9.29 10.20
CA PRO A 37 -1.59 8.78 8.90
C PRO A 37 -0.41 7.81 8.97
N ARG A 38 -0.46 6.76 8.17
CA ARG A 38 0.67 5.83 7.98
C ARG A 38 1.57 6.35 6.87
N LEU A 39 2.84 6.55 7.18
CA LEU A 39 3.85 6.81 6.16
C LEU A 39 4.30 5.50 5.51
N VAL A 40 4.07 5.37 4.20
CA VAL A 40 4.57 4.27 3.36
C VAL A 40 5.71 4.79 2.49
N ALA A 41 6.91 4.24 2.64
CA ALA A 41 8.07 4.63 1.85
C ALA A 41 8.09 3.84 0.53
N VAL A 42 7.87 4.52 -0.60
CA VAL A 42 7.88 3.87 -1.92
C VAL A 42 9.32 3.61 -2.35
N SER A 43 9.70 2.34 -2.42
CA SER A 43 11.08 1.90 -2.68
C SER A 43 11.30 1.33 -4.08
N LYS A 44 10.32 1.42 -4.98
CA LYS A 44 10.48 1.04 -6.39
C LYS A 44 11.74 1.66 -6.99
N THR A 45 12.48 0.87 -7.77
CA THR A 45 13.76 1.20 -8.38
C THR A 45 14.89 1.57 -7.41
N LYS A 46 14.70 1.41 -6.09
CA LYS A 46 15.73 1.62 -5.07
C LYS A 46 16.39 0.29 -4.67
N PRO A 47 17.72 0.26 -4.49
CA PRO A 47 18.41 -0.95 -4.08
C PRO A 47 18.03 -1.36 -2.66
N ALA A 48 18.21 -2.65 -2.34
CA ALA A 48 17.91 -3.23 -1.02
C ALA A 48 18.61 -2.47 0.13
N ASP A 49 19.84 -2.00 -0.10
CA ASP A 49 20.60 -1.22 0.89
C ASP A 49 19.85 0.03 1.37
N MET A 50 19.11 0.72 0.50
CA MET A 50 18.31 1.89 0.89
C MET A 50 17.09 1.51 1.71
N VAL A 51 16.49 0.34 1.44
CA VAL A 51 15.36 -0.21 2.23
C VAL A 51 15.84 -0.55 3.64
N ILE A 52 16.96 -1.27 3.75
CA ILE A 52 17.58 -1.64 5.03
C ILE A 52 17.92 -0.39 5.83
N GLU A 53 18.46 0.63 5.18
CA GLU A 53 18.83 1.85 5.86
C GLU A 53 17.62 2.66 6.33
N ALA A 54 16.60 2.80 5.49
CA ALA A 54 15.32 3.37 5.91
C ALA A 54 14.70 2.59 7.09
N TYR A 55 14.82 1.26 7.09
CA TYR A 55 14.33 0.39 8.16
C TYR A 55 15.07 0.65 9.48
N ARG A 56 16.40 0.84 9.45
CA ARG A 56 17.21 1.25 10.61
C ARG A 56 16.76 2.58 11.20
N HIS A 57 16.32 3.52 10.35
CA HIS A 57 15.70 4.78 10.77
C HIS A 57 14.21 4.65 11.16
N GLY A 58 13.77 3.44 11.55
CA GLY A 58 12.43 3.17 12.06
C GLY A 58 11.33 3.05 11.01
N GLN A 59 11.65 3.11 9.72
CA GLN A 59 10.64 2.85 8.69
C GLN A 59 10.24 1.37 8.71
N ARG A 60 8.94 1.07 8.57
CA ARG A 60 8.42 -0.30 8.57
C ARG A 60 7.57 -0.62 7.36
N TYR A 61 6.85 0.36 6.84
CA TYR A 61 5.94 0.20 5.71
C TYR A 61 6.61 0.63 4.41
N PHE A 62 6.69 -0.27 3.43
CA PHE A 62 7.36 -0.03 2.15
C PHE A 62 6.44 -0.36 0.99
N GLY A 63 6.41 0.50 -0.02
CA GLY A 63 5.57 0.37 -1.21
C GLY A 63 6.38 -0.08 -2.42
N GLU A 64 5.90 -1.11 -3.11
CA GLU A 64 6.46 -1.60 -4.38
C GLU A 64 5.41 -1.63 -5.49
N ASN A 65 5.85 -1.28 -6.70
CA ASN A 65 4.98 -1.24 -7.89
C ASN A 65 5.07 -2.50 -8.74
N TYR A 66 6.20 -3.20 -8.71
CA TYR A 66 6.46 -4.33 -9.60
C TYR A 66 6.56 -5.62 -8.79
N VAL A 67 5.76 -6.63 -9.13
CA VAL A 67 5.72 -7.89 -8.37
C VAL A 67 7.09 -8.57 -8.36
N GLN A 68 7.80 -8.54 -9.48
CA GLN A 68 9.12 -9.15 -9.60
C GLN A 68 10.15 -8.47 -8.67
N GLU A 69 10.19 -7.13 -8.66
CA GLU A 69 11.07 -6.37 -7.77
C GLU A 69 10.73 -6.60 -6.28
N LEU A 70 9.44 -6.66 -5.96
CA LEU A 70 8.99 -6.98 -4.60
C LEU A 70 9.42 -8.38 -4.18
N VAL A 71 9.26 -9.39 -5.04
CA VAL A 71 9.69 -10.77 -4.76
C VAL A 71 11.20 -10.82 -4.55
N GLU A 72 11.97 -10.14 -5.40
CA GLU A 72 13.43 -10.07 -5.28
C GLU A 72 13.86 -9.45 -3.95
N LYS A 73 13.30 -8.29 -3.59
CA LYS A 73 13.60 -7.63 -2.30
C LYS A 73 13.14 -8.43 -1.09
N ALA A 74 11.94 -9.01 -1.15
CA ALA A 74 11.40 -9.78 -0.04
C ALA A 74 12.12 -11.12 0.17
N SER A 75 12.83 -11.61 -0.86
CA SER A 75 13.65 -12.83 -0.78
C SER A 75 15.14 -12.54 -0.58
N ASP A 76 15.56 -11.27 -0.61
CA ASP A 76 16.94 -10.86 -0.36
C ASP A 76 17.33 -11.22 1.08
N ALA A 77 18.42 -11.97 1.23
CA ALA A 77 18.87 -12.48 2.53
C ALA A 77 19.18 -11.35 3.53
N ASN A 78 19.70 -10.20 3.07
CA ASN A 78 20.01 -9.06 3.93
C ASN A 78 18.74 -8.35 4.40
N ILE A 79 17.72 -8.25 3.55
CA ILE A 79 16.41 -7.71 3.95
C ILE A 79 15.75 -8.65 4.95
N LEU A 80 15.73 -9.96 4.68
CA LEU A 80 15.14 -10.95 5.57
C LEU A 80 15.79 -10.93 6.96
N SER A 81 17.12 -10.81 7.02
CA SER A 81 17.84 -10.77 8.30
C SER A 81 17.76 -9.42 9.01
N SER A 82 17.83 -8.31 8.26
CA SER A 82 17.95 -6.96 8.86
C SER A 82 16.60 -6.28 9.10
N CYS A 83 15.55 -6.74 8.41
CA CYS A 83 14.23 -6.11 8.39
C CYS A 83 13.10 -7.10 8.74
N PRO A 84 13.16 -7.83 9.88
CA PRO A 84 12.23 -8.92 10.17
C PRO A 84 10.76 -8.47 10.26
N GLU A 85 10.53 -7.21 10.66
CA GLU A 85 9.19 -6.62 10.80
C GLU A 85 8.77 -5.76 9.59
N ILE A 86 9.43 -5.88 8.45
CA ILE A 86 9.06 -5.12 7.25
C ILE A 86 7.60 -5.41 6.88
N LYS A 87 6.90 -4.42 6.35
CA LYS A 87 5.50 -4.54 5.93
C LYS A 87 5.40 -4.07 4.50
N TRP A 88 5.25 -5.02 3.58
CA TRP A 88 5.17 -4.73 2.15
C TRP A 88 3.76 -4.32 1.74
N HIS A 89 3.66 -3.16 1.11
CA HIS A 89 2.51 -2.65 0.41
C HIS A 89 2.73 -2.87 -1.07
N PHE A 90 1.82 -3.60 -1.73
CA PHE A 90 1.81 -3.61 -3.19
C PHE A 90 0.88 -2.51 -3.70
N ILE A 91 1.45 -1.55 -4.42
CA ILE A 91 0.79 -0.31 -4.86
C ILE A 91 0.80 -0.15 -6.39
N GLY A 92 1.21 -1.18 -7.12
CA GLY A 92 1.22 -1.21 -8.58
C GLY A 92 0.04 -1.97 -9.15
N HIS A 93 -0.17 -1.88 -10.46
CA HIS A 93 -1.23 -2.64 -11.11
C HIS A 93 -0.95 -4.16 -11.06
N LEU A 94 -1.89 -4.93 -10.48
CA LEU A 94 -1.73 -6.38 -10.29
C LEU A 94 -2.24 -7.17 -11.50
N GLN A 95 -1.32 -7.64 -12.32
CA GLN A 95 -1.65 -8.54 -13.42
C GLN A 95 -2.03 -9.94 -12.91
N LYS A 96 -3.03 -10.56 -13.56
CA LYS A 96 -3.60 -11.87 -13.15
C LYS A 96 -2.57 -12.98 -12.96
N HIS A 97 -1.55 -13.07 -13.82
CA HIS A 97 -0.53 -14.12 -13.75
C HIS A 97 0.49 -13.90 -12.63
N HIS A 98 0.53 -12.70 -12.04
CA HIS A 98 1.43 -12.36 -10.93
C HIS A 98 0.78 -12.55 -9.55
N ILE A 99 -0.51 -12.87 -9.47
CA ILE A 99 -1.23 -13.03 -8.19
C ILE A 99 -0.55 -14.06 -7.29
N ASN A 100 -0.26 -15.26 -7.81
CA ASN A 100 0.35 -16.34 -7.01
C ASN A 100 1.75 -15.96 -6.51
N LYS A 101 2.54 -15.25 -7.33
CA LYS A 101 3.86 -14.75 -6.93
C LYS A 101 3.72 -13.72 -5.82
N LEU A 102 2.79 -12.78 -5.97
CA LEU A 102 2.56 -11.72 -4.99
C LEU A 102 2.10 -12.29 -3.64
N VAL A 103 1.09 -13.15 -3.61
CA VAL A 103 0.58 -13.67 -2.34
C VAL A 103 1.60 -14.51 -1.59
N ALA A 104 2.58 -15.10 -2.28
CA ALA A 104 3.66 -15.87 -1.68
C ALA A 104 4.74 -15.00 -1.02
N VAL A 105 4.78 -13.69 -1.28
CA VAL A 105 5.75 -12.75 -0.70
C VAL A 105 5.71 -12.81 0.83
N PRO A 106 6.86 -13.05 1.51
CA PRO A 106 6.91 -12.97 2.96
C PRO A 106 6.65 -11.55 3.41
N ASN A 107 5.95 -11.39 4.54
CA ASN A 107 5.59 -10.08 5.09
C ASN A 107 4.79 -9.16 4.13
N LEU A 108 4.06 -9.75 3.16
CA LEU A 108 3.04 -9.02 2.41
C LEU A 108 1.97 -8.52 3.38
N TYR A 109 1.91 -7.21 3.56
CA TYR A 109 1.02 -6.57 4.53
C TYR A 109 -0.32 -6.18 3.92
N ILE A 110 -0.31 -5.61 2.71
CA ILE A 110 -1.52 -5.12 2.04
C ILE A 110 -1.34 -5.04 0.52
N LEU A 111 -2.43 -5.29 -0.20
CA LEU A 111 -2.57 -5.04 -1.64
C LEU A 111 -3.51 -3.85 -1.86
N GLU A 112 -2.99 -2.74 -2.39
CA GLU A 112 -3.74 -1.48 -2.44
C GLU A 112 -4.52 -1.23 -3.73
N THR A 113 -4.41 -2.14 -4.69
CA THR A 113 -4.80 -1.91 -6.09
C THR A 113 -5.85 -2.90 -6.59
N ILE A 114 -6.81 -3.28 -5.74
CA ILE A 114 -7.96 -4.07 -6.20
C ILE A 114 -8.89 -3.14 -6.99
N ASP A 115 -9.01 -3.36 -8.30
CA ASP A 115 -9.81 -2.54 -9.22
C ASP A 115 -11.09 -3.23 -9.70
N SER A 116 -11.30 -4.48 -9.33
CA SER A 116 -12.42 -5.28 -9.85
C SER A 116 -12.75 -6.46 -8.95
N VAL A 117 -14.03 -6.85 -8.93
CA VAL A 117 -14.51 -8.06 -8.23
C VAL A 117 -13.77 -9.30 -8.75
N LYS A 118 -13.56 -9.40 -10.07
CA LYS A 118 -12.82 -10.51 -10.69
C LYS A 118 -11.38 -10.62 -10.19
N LEU A 119 -10.71 -9.49 -9.91
CA LEU A 119 -9.37 -9.50 -9.33
C LEU A 119 -9.44 -9.90 -7.84
N ALA A 120 -10.38 -9.33 -7.09
CA ALA A 120 -10.61 -9.65 -5.69
C ALA A 120 -10.84 -11.16 -5.46
N ASP A 121 -11.73 -11.78 -6.26
CA ASP A 121 -12.04 -13.21 -6.18
C ASP A 121 -10.80 -14.08 -6.43
N LYS A 122 -9.98 -13.71 -7.43
CA LYS A 122 -8.76 -14.45 -7.75
C LYS A 122 -7.70 -14.32 -6.67
N VAL A 123 -7.54 -13.12 -6.11
CA VAL A 123 -6.63 -12.89 -4.97
C VAL A 123 -7.10 -13.69 -3.76
N ASN A 124 -8.39 -13.66 -3.43
CA ASN A 124 -8.96 -14.41 -2.32
C ASN A 124 -8.77 -15.92 -2.49
N ALA A 125 -9.08 -16.47 -3.68
CA ALA A 125 -8.87 -17.88 -3.96
C ALA A 125 -7.39 -18.30 -3.86
N SER A 126 -6.46 -17.46 -4.32
CA SER A 126 -5.03 -17.70 -4.21
C SER A 126 -4.55 -17.63 -2.76
N TRP A 127 -5.04 -16.66 -1.98
CA TRP A 127 -4.73 -16.52 -0.55
C TRP A 127 -5.22 -17.70 0.28
N GLN A 128 -6.42 -18.21 0.01
CA GLN A 128 -6.96 -19.42 0.66
C GLN A 128 -6.09 -20.64 0.37
N LYS A 129 -5.65 -20.82 -0.89
CA LYS A 129 -4.75 -21.93 -1.27
C LYS A 129 -3.38 -21.86 -0.59
N LYS A 130 -2.87 -20.66 -0.28
CA LYS A 130 -1.65 -20.47 0.50
C LYS A 130 -1.79 -21.00 1.94
N GLY A 131 -3.01 -21.11 2.47
CA GLY A 131 -3.26 -21.63 3.82
C GLY A 131 -2.89 -20.67 4.95
N SER A 132 -2.84 -19.36 4.68
CA SER A 132 -2.59 -18.35 5.71
C SER A 132 -3.78 -18.26 6.68
N ALA A 133 -3.52 -18.30 7.99
CA ALA A 133 -4.55 -18.10 9.02
C ALA A 133 -5.08 -16.66 9.05
N GLU A 134 -4.21 -15.68 8.74
CA GLU A 134 -4.61 -14.28 8.65
C GLU A 134 -5.20 -13.95 7.28
N LYS A 135 -6.16 -13.02 7.25
CA LYS A 135 -6.71 -12.46 6.01
C LYS A 135 -5.74 -11.44 5.41
N LEU A 136 -5.53 -11.51 4.09
CA LEU A 136 -4.82 -10.45 3.38
C LEU A 136 -5.63 -9.15 3.44
N LYS A 137 -4.97 -8.07 3.86
CA LYS A 137 -5.56 -6.73 3.77
C LYS A 137 -5.56 -6.30 2.31
N VAL A 138 -6.66 -5.70 1.88
CA VAL A 138 -6.79 -5.13 0.55
C VAL A 138 -7.38 -3.72 0.63
N MET A 139 -7.07 -2.89 -0.37
CA MET A 139 -7.77 -1.64 -0.64
C MET A 139 -8.31 -1.67 -2.06
N VAL A 140 -9.44 -0.99 -2.25
CA VAL A 140 -10.06 -0.82 -3.56
C VAL A 140 -9.50 0.45 -4.20
N GLN A 141 -8.99 0.32 -5.41
CA GLN A 141 -8.49 1.44 -6.19
C GLN A 141 -9.63 2.07 -6.98
N VAL A 142 -9.75 3.38 -6.81
CA VAL A 142 -10.81 4.20 -7.40
C VAL A 142 -10.16 5.31 -8.21
N ASN A 143 -10.65 5.53 -9.45
CA ASN A 143 -10.25 6.68 -10.26
C ASN A 143 -11.00 7.91 -9.79
N THR A 144 -10.27 8.87 -9.23
CA THR A 144 -10.82 10.17 -8.83
C THR A 144 -10.46 11.30 -9.79
N SER A 145 -9.80 10.99 -10.90
CA SER A 145 -9.60 11.95 -11.99
C SER A 145 -10.83 11.98 -12.88
N SER A 146 -11.15 13.14 -13.44
CA SER A 146 -12.16 13.27 -14.48
C SER A 146 -11.67 12.77 -15.84
N GLU A 147 -10.51 12.11 -15.89
CA GLU A 147 -9.94 11.52 -17.10
C GLU A 147 -10.34 10.04 -17.15
N GLU A 148 -10.88 9.61 -18.30
CA GLU A 148 -11.16 8.19 -18.54
C GLU A 148 -9.85 7.40 -18.46
N SER A 149 -9.75 6.53 -17.46
CA SER A 149 -8.65 5.59 -17.32
C SER A 149 -9.22 4.17 -17.35
N ASN A 150 -8.66 3.31 -18.19
CA ASN A 150 -9.14 1.94 -18.39
C ASN A 150 -8.98 1.02 -17.15
N ASP A 151 -8.22 1.43 -16.14
CA ASP A 151 -7.68 0.54 -15.10
C ASP A 151 -8.23 0.81 -13.68
N SER A 152 -9.37 1.49 -13.51
CA SER A 152 -9.86 1.84 -12.17
C SER A 152 -11.38 2.07 -12.11
N LEU A 153 -11.99 1.76 -10.96
CA LEU A 153 -13.42 1.97 -10.73
C LEU A 153 -13.73 3.47 -10.73
N VAL A 154 -14.75 3.90 -11.47
CA VAL A 154 -15.24 5.29 -11.49
C VAL A 154 -16.29 5.45 -10.39
N LEU A 155 -16.17 6.48 -9.55
CA LEU A 155 -17.24 6.84 -8.61
C LEU A 155 -18.42 7.41 -9.39
N LEU A 156 -19.54 6.71 -9.40
CA LEU A 156 -20.81 7.30 -9.81
C LEU A 156 -21.39 8.11 -8.64
N HIS A 157 -21.99 9.27 -8.95
CA HIS A 157 -22.59 10.18 -7.97
C HIS A 157 -23.59 9.43 -7.06
N GLY A 158 -23.26 9.27 -5.77
CA GLY A 158 -24.17 8.68 -4.77
C GLY A 158 -23.49 8.08 -3.53
N ASP A 159 -22.27 7.55 -3.67
CA ASP A 159 -21.59 6.84 -2.57
C ASP A 159 -20.66 7.77 -1.77
N LEU A 160 -21.23 8.66 -0.96
CA LEU A 160 -20.47 9.50 -0.04
C LEU A 160 -20.15 8.76 1.26
N LEU A 161 -19.00 8.10 1.32
CA LEU A 161 -18.33 7.78 2.59
C LEU A 161 -17.22 8.80 2.84
N HIS A 162 -17.20 9.39 4.03
CA HIS A 162 -16.29 10.49 4.44
C HIS A 162 -14.81 10.18 4.14
N PHE A 163 -14.13 11.09 3.44
CA PHE A 163 -12.72 10.99 3.06
C PHE A 163 -11.86 12.08 3.71
N MET A 164 -10.58 11.78 3.96
CA MET A 164 -9.58 12.80 4.29
C MET A 164 -8.26 12.53 3.60
N VAL A 165 -7.80 13.52 2.83
CA VAL A 165 -6.60 13.51 1.98
C VAL A 165 -5.60 14.55 2.50
N PHE A 166 -4.31 14.25 2.40
CA PHE A 166 -3.27 15.28 2.40
C PHE A 166 -2.27 15.08 1.26
N GLY A 167 -2.12 16.11 0.42
CA GLY A 167 -0.89 16.43 -0.32
C GLY A 167 -0.80 16.02 -1.79
N SER A 168 -0.71 17.03 -2.68
CA SER A 168 -0.52 16.92 -4.13
C SER A 168 0.95 17.09 -4.53
N HIS A 169 1.45 16.23 -5.44
CA HIS A 169 2.05 16.65 -6.73
C HIS A 169 2.35 15.44 -7.63
N LYS A 170 1.86 15.54 -8.87
CA LYS A 170 1.99 14.65 -10.05
C LYS A 170 1.20 13.33 -10.00
N LYS A 171 0.05 13.39 -10.72
CA LYS A 171 -0.76 12.33 -11.36
C LYS A 171 -1.01 11.08 -10.51
N HIS A 172 -2.29 10.84 -10.19
CA HIS A 172 -2.84 9.80 -9.33
C HIS A 172 -2.90 10.19 -7.84
N MET A 173 -4.11 10.57 -7.42
CA MET A 173 -4.50 10.74 -6.03
C MET A 173 -5.07 9.40 -5.58
N PHE A 174 -4.44 8.74 -4.62
CA PHE A 174 -4.89 7.44 -4.11
C PHE A 174 -5.71 7.67 -2.84
N PHE A 175 -6.91 7.09 -2.79
CA PHE A 175 -7.77 7.10 -1.60
C PHE A 175 -7.75 5.71 -0.95
N PHE A 176 -7.61 5.70 0.38
CA PHE A 176 -7.44 4.48 1.16
C PHE A 176 -8.76 4.08 1.82
N PHE A 177 -9.28 2.90 1.52
CA PHE A 177 -10.31 2.24 2.33
C PHE A 177 -9.68 1.11 3.14
N GLN A 178 -9.67 1.24 4.46
CA GLN A 178 -9.38 0.09 5.32
C GLN A 178 -10.67 -0.72 5.47
N ALA A 179 -10.89 -1.68 4.57
CA ALA A 179 -11.99 -2.63 4.70
C ALA A 179 -11.70 -3.57 5.89
N ASN A 180 -12.24 -3.24 7.07
CA ASN A 180 -12.39 -4.21 8.13
C ASN A 180 -13.49 -5.20 7.70
N THR A 181 -13.15 -6.48 7.69
CA THR A 181 -13.91 -7.53 7.00
C THR A 181 -15.33 -7.73 7.55
N ALA A 182 -16.33 -7.76 6.65
CA ALA A 182 -17.44 -8.72 6.63
C ALA A 182 -18.28 -8.46 5.37
N PHE A 183 -18.09 -9.26 4.32
CA PHE A 183 -19.07 -9.37 3.24
C PHE A 183 -19.81 -10.70 3.41
N PRO A 184 -21.01 -10.70 4.00
CA PRO A 184 -22.09 -11.58 3.59
C PRO A 184 -23.15 -10.77 2.82
N LEU A 185 -24.03 -11.50 2.12
CA LEU A 185 -25.25 -11.07 1.41
C LEU A 185 -24.97 -10.68 -0.05
N GLN A 186 -25.39 -11.45 -1.08
CA GLN A 186 -26.70 -12.07 -1.34
C GLN A 186 -27.85 -11.09 -1.22
N THR A 187 -28.23 -10.51 -2.36
CA THR A 187 -29.56 -9.98 -2.76
C THR A 187 -29.39 -9.53 -4.22
N GLN A 188 -29.64 -10.38 -5.22
CA GLN A 188 -30.93 -10.58 -5.88
C GLN A 188 -31.92 -9.40 -5.85
N LEU A 189 -32.26 -8.99 -7.08
CA LEU A 189 -33.56 -8.53 -7.62
C LEU A 189 -33.89 -7.03 -7.68
N SER A 190 -34.11 -6.59 -8.93
CA SER A 190 -35.15 -5.69 -9.48
C SER A 190 -35.90 -4.79 -8.49
N TRP A 191 -36.04 -3.48 -8.69
CA TRP A 191 -36.19 -2.68 -9.92
C TRP A 191 -35.33 -1.42 -9.87
#